data_AF-A0A0F9CAC4-F1
#
_entry.id   AF-A0A0F9CAC4-F1
#
_cell.length_a   1.000
_cell.length_b   1.000
_cell.length_c   1.000
_cell.angle_alpha   90.00
_cell.angle_beta   90.00
_cell.angle_gamma   90.00
#
_symmetry.space_group_name_H-M   'P 1'
#
loop_
_entity.id
_entity.type
_entity.pdbx_description
1 polymer ?
#
loop_
_entity_poly.entity_id
_entity_poly.type
_entity_poly.pdbx_seq_one_letter_code
_entity_poly.pdbx_strand_id
1 'polypeptide(L)'
;MKCYHGTSRENWEKIQKEGVLWGVTRAWTNGIEHEGPRYTYLSPEMEVASAINSEVILEVDYEPTGIRGVDNYGFDPPPGQTCWQFSVFILIKLDKVKVFRENKNAYRTK
;
A
#
# COMPACT_ATOMS: atom_id res chain seq x y z
N MET A 1 0.52 13.78 -4.97
CA MET A 1 -0.26 13.08 -6.02
C MET A 1 -1.19 12.08 -5.36
N LYS A 2 -2.34 11.80 -5.97
CA LYS A 2 -3.30 10.86 -5.38
C LYS A 2 -2.98 9.43 -5.80
N CYS A 3 -2.86 8.56 -4.81
CA CYS A 3 -2.71 7.12 -4.97
C CYS A 3 -3.65 6.38 -4.02
N TYR A 4 -3.75 5.07 -4.18
CA TYR A 4 -4.64 4.22 -3.40
C TYR A 4 -3.91 3.07 -2.75
N HIS A 5 -4.33 2.73 -1.54
CA HIS A 5 -3.86 1.56 -0.79
C HIS A 5 -5.07 0.75 -0.35
N GLY A 6 -5.14 -0.52 -0.78
CA GLY A 6 -6.09 -1.48 -0.28
C GLY A 6 -5.56 -2.18 0.97
N THR A 7 -6.40 -2.31 1.98
CA THR A 7 -6.03 -2.97 3.23
C THR A 7 -7.23 -3.65 3.88
N SER A 8 -6.97 -4.51 4.88
CA SER A 8 -8.02 -5.08 5.73
C SER A 8 -8.39 -4.10 6.84
N ARG A 9 -9.56 -4.29 7.46
CA ARG A 9 -9.97 -3.48 8.61
C ARG A 9 -8.99 -3.61 9.78
N GLU A 10 -8.52 -4.82 10.06
CA GLU A 10 -7.52 -5.08 11.11
C GLU A 10 -6.21 -4.31 10.86
N ASN A 11 -5.73 -4.28 9.62
CA ASN A 11 -4.53 -3.54 9.29
C ASN A 11 -4.76 -2.02 9.30
N TRP A 12 -5.96 -1.56 8.93
CA TRP A 12 -6.33 -0.16 9.08
C TRP A 12 -6.27 0.30 10.55
N GLU A 13 -6.80 -0.49 11.48
CA GLU A 13 -6.73 -0.20 12.91
C GLU A 13 -5.27 -0.12 13.41
N LYS A 14 -4.38 -1.01 12.92
CA LYS A 14 -2.95 -0.95 13.22
C LYS A 14 -2.31 0.34 12.68
N ILE A 15 -2.58 0.70 11.43
CA ILE A 15 -2.09 1.94 10.79
C ILE A 15 -2.52 3.17 11.61
N GLN A 16 -3.78 3.22 12.04
CA GLN A 16 -4.29 4.31 12.88
C GLN A 16 -3.58 4.38 14.24
N LYS A 17 -3.32 3.22 14.87
CA LYS A 17 -2.60 3.14 16.14
C LYS A 17 -1.13 3.53 16.03
N GLU A 18 -0.46 3.15 14.93
CA GLU A 18 0.93 3.51 14.64
C GLU A 18 1.07 4.98 14.18
N GLY A 19 -0.01 5.58 13.67
CA GLY A 19 -0.03 6.94 13.14
C GLY A 19 0.67 7.08 11.78
N VAL A 20 1.05 5.96 11.16
CA VAL A 20 1.75 5.91 9.87
C VAL A 20 1.27 4.72 9.03
N LEU A 21 1.16 4.94 7.72
CA LEU A 21 1.04 3.87 6.75
C LEU A 21 2.44 3.38 6.38
N TRP A 22 2.87 2.27 6.99
CA TRP A 22 4.17 1.66 6.72
C TRP A 22 4.11 0.15 6.98
N GLY A 23 3.96 -0.63 5.92
CA GLY A 23 3.82 -2.09 6.03
C GLY A 23 5.10 -2.79 6.52
N VAL A 24 4.95 -4.06 6.90
CA VAL A 24 6.06 -4.98 7.20
C VAL A 24 5.99 -6.11 6.19
N THR A 25 7.12 -6.48 5.61
CA THR A 25 7.20 -7.69 4.78
C THR A 25 7.87 -8.81 5.54
N ARG A 26 7.42 -10.03 5.27
CA ARG A 26 8.06 -11.26 5.77
C ARG A 26 8.88 -11.80 4.61
N ALA A 27 10.19 -11.89 4.81
CA ALA A 27 11.10 -12.48 3.84
C ALA A 27 11.34 -13.94 4.21
N TRP A 28 11.43 -14.80 3.20
CA TRP A 28 11.76 -16.22 3.40
C TRP A 28 13.13 -16.48 2.78
N THR A 29 14.08 -16.94 3.61
CA THR A 29 15.40 -17.38 3.13
C THR A 29 15.68 -18.77 3.66
N ASN A 30 15.98 -19.72 2.77
CA ASN A 30 16.24 -21.13 3.14
C ASN A 30 15.15 -21.77 4.02
N GLY A 31 13.87 -21.40 3.80
CA GLY A 31 12.75 -21.91 4.59
C GLY A 31 12.58 -21.29 5.97
N ILE A 32 13.38 -20.28 6.33
CA ILE A 32 13.25 -19.52 7.57
C ILE A 32 12.62 -18.17 7.26
N GLU A 33 11.63 -17.80 8.07
CA GLU A 33 10.98 -16.51 8.02
C GLU A 33 11.83 -15.46 8.77
N HIS A 34 12.07 -14.33 8.14
CA HIS A 34 12.77 -13.18 8.72
C HIS A 34 11.97 -11.92 8.45
N GLU A 35 12.17 -10.89 9.28
CA GLU A 35 11.65 -9.55 8.98
C GLU A 35 12.33 -9.00 7.73
N GLY A 36 11.52 -8.73 6.71
CA GLY A 36 11.93 -8.06 5.49
C GLY A 36 11.92 -6.54 5.65
N PRO A 37 12.35 -5.80 4.62
CA PRO A 37 12.26 -4.34 4.63
C PRO A 37 10.80 -3.89 4.81
N ARG A 38 10.60 -2.83 5.60
CA ARG A 38 9.30 -2.17 5.75
C ARG A 38 9.01 -1.31 4.54
N TYR A 39 7.89 -1.56 3.88
CA TYR A 39 7.37 -0.73 2.80
C TYR A 39 5.87 -0.95 2.66
N THR A 40 5.20 -0.05 1.94
CA THR A 40 3.80 -0.21 1.56
C THR A 40 3.66 -0.23 0.04
N TYR A 41 2.55 -0.74 -0.46
CA TYR A 41 2.22 -0.65 -1.87
C TYR A 41 1.16 0.44 -2.08
N LEU A 42 1.40 1.28 -3.09
CA LEU A 42 0.41 2.23 -3.60
C LEU A 42 0.10 1.90 -5.06
N SER A 43 -1.10 2.25 -5.49
CA SER A 43 -1.52 2.18 -6.89
C SER A 43 -2.06 3.54 -7.34
N PRO A 44 -1.79 3.98 -8.58
CA PRO A 44 -2.49 5.14 -9.14
C PRO A 44 -3.98 4.83 -9.44
N GLU A 45 -4.35 3.55 -9.54
CA GLU A 45 -5.69 3.09 -9.92
C GLU A 45 -6.41 2.47 -8.72
N MET A 46 -7.62 2.97 -8.43
CA MET A 46 -8.41 2.51 -7.28
C MET A 46 -8.83 1.05 -7.44
N GLU A 47 -9.17 0.65 -8.67
CA GLU A 47 -9.58 -0.69 -9.03
C GLU A 47 -8.50 -1.71 -8.68
N VAL A 48 -7.24 -1.38 -8.98
CA VAL A 48 -6.07 -2.20 -8.66
C VAL A 48 -5.85 -2.25 -7.15
N ALA A 49 -5.94 -1.11 -6.44
CA ALA A 49 -5.88 -1.10 -4.98
C ALA A 49 -7.03 -1.88 -4.34
N SER A 50 -8.18 -2.01 -5.02
CA SER A 50 -9.32 -2.76 -4.53
C SER A 50 -9.28 -4.25 -4.81
N ALA A 51 -8.23 -4.74 -5.47
CA ALA A 51 -8.02 -6.15 -5.71
C ALA A 51 -7.93 -6.96 -4.40
N ILE A 52 -8.10 -8.28 -4.56
CA ILE A 52 -8.29 -9.35 -3.56
C ILE A 52 -8.15 -8.90 -2.08
N ASN A 53 -9.26 -9.03 -1.35
CA ASN A 53 -9.40 -8.89 0.12
C ASN A 53 -9.14 -7.49 0.70
N SER A 54 -9.28 -6.44 -0.11
CA SER A 54 -9.25 -5.05 0.36
C SER A 54 -10.62 -4.62 0.90
N GLU A 55 -10.75 -4.59 2.22
CA GLU A 55 -11.95 -4.14 2.94
C GLU A 55 -12.02 -2.62 3.07
N VAL A 56 -10.86 -1.97 3.15
CA VAL A 56 -10.70 -0.53 3.27
C VAL A 56 -9.79 -0.06 2.14
N ILE A 57 -10.25 0.94 1.40
CA ILE A 57 -9.44 1.63 0.39
C ILE A 57 -9.10 3.01 0.95
N LEU A 58 -7.80 3.28 1.02
CA LEU A 58 -7.25 4.55 1.46
C LEU A 58 -6.82 5.38 0.25
N GLU A 59 -7.23 6.65 0.18
CA GLU A 59 -6.62 7.66 -0.70
C GLU A 59 -5.41 8.25 0.03
N VAL A 60 -4.27 8.30 -0.65
CA VAL A 60 -3.00 8.76 -0.11
C VAL A 60 -2.51 9.93 -0.96
N ASP A 61 -2.29 11.09 -0.33
CA ASP A 61 -1.56 12.18 -0.96
C ASP A 61 -0.06 11.96 -0.81
N TYR A 62 0.52 11.34 -1.83
CA TYR A 62 1.92 10.93 -1.83
C TYR A 62 2.72 11.79 -2.80
N GLU A 63 3.89 12.27 -2.39
CA GLU A 63 4.89 12.79 -3.32
C GLU A 63 5.84 11.64 -3.66
N PRO A 64 6.03 11.29 -4.95
CA PRO A 64 6.83 10.13 -5.35
C PRO A 64 8.31 10.27 -4.99
N THR A 65 8.65 10.02 -3.73
CA THR A 65 10.01 10.15 -3.20
C THR A 65 10.44 8.87 -2.52
N GLY A 66 11.49 8.23 -3.06
CA GLY A 66 12.15 7.10 -2.38
C GLY A 66 13.06 7.57 -1.24
N ILE A 67 13.68 6.62 -0.52
CA ILE A 67 14.70 6.91 0.50
C ILE A 67 15.87 7.71 -0.12
N ARG A 68 16.17 7.45 -1.39
CA ARG A 68 17.17 8.19 -2.19
C ARG A 68 16.59 8.87 -3.43
N GLY A 69 15.27 9.11 -3.45
CA GLY A 69 14.58 9.67 -4.62
C GLY A 69 14.40 8.69 -5.79
N VAL A 70 14.76 7.41 -5.65
CA VAL A 70 14.77 6.43 -6.76
C VAL A 70 14.10 5.09 -6.44
N ASP A 71 13.60 4.90 -5.22
CA ASP A 71 13.21 3.56 -4.72
C ASP A 71 11.75 3.18 -4.94
N ASN A 72 10.95 4.04 -5.60
CA ASN A 72 9.56 3.69 -5.92
C ASN A 72 9.53 2.76 -7.15
N TYR A 73 9.85 1.48 -6.93
CA TYR A 73 9.89 0.49 -8.00
C TYR A 73 8.52 0.39 -8.69
N GLY A 74 8.51 0.59 -10.01
CA GLY A 74 7.32 0.56 -10.85
C GLY A 74 6.71 1.94 -11.14
N PHE A 75 7.06 3.01 -10.40
CA PHE A 75 6.42 4.33 -10.56
C PHE A 75 6.62 4.97 -11.94
N ASP A 76 7.81 4.77 -12.54
CA ASP A 76 8.15 5.24 -13.89
C ASP A 76 8.44 4.03 -14.80
N PRO A 77 7.40 3.37 -15.33
CA PRO A 77 7.56 2.16 -16.14
C PRO A 77 8.15 2.51 -17.53
N PRO A 78 8.88 1.60 -18.17
CA PRO A 78 9.37 1.81 -19.53
C PRO A 78 8.24 2.11 -20.54
N PRO A 79 8.51 2.80 -21.66
CA PRO A 79 7.51 3.06 -22.69
C PRO A 79 6.76 1.79 -23.12
N GLY A 80 5.42 1.86 -23.13
CA GLY A 80 4.56 0.72 -23.46
C GLY A 80 4.16 -0.16 -22.26
N GLN A 81 4.60 0.18 -21.04
CA GLN A 81 4.18 -0.48 -19.80
C GLN A 81 3.40 0.49 -18.90
N THR A 82 2.55 -0.05 -18.01
CA THR A 82 1.79 0.72 -17.03
C THR A 82 2.21 0.38 -15.60
N CYS A 83 2.28 1.40 -14.76
CA CYS A 83 2.47 1.24 -13.32
C CYS A 83 1.12 0.92 -12.68
N TRP A 84 0.78 -0.36 -12.56
CA TRP A 84 -0.43 -0.74 -11.84
C TRP A 84 -0.21 -0.69 -10.32
N GLN A 85 1.02 -0.89 -9.83
CA GLN A 85 1.38 -0.79 -8.40
C GLN A 85 2.86 -0.44 -8.26
N PHE A 86 3.21 0.27 -7.19
CA PHE A 86 4.60 0.57 -6.83
C PHE A 86 4.84 0.46 -5.32
N SER A 87 6.08 0.09 -4.96
CA SER A 87 6.54 -0.01 -3.57
C SER A 87 6.96 1.37 -3.04
N VAL A 88 6.62 1.67 -1.79
CA VAL A 88 6.98 2.90 -1.09
C VAL A 88 7.74 2.56 0.19
N PHE A 89 9.02 2.91 0.21
CA PHE A 89 9.96 2.57 1.28
C PHE A 89 10.10 3.66 2.37
N ILE A 90 9.28 4.71 2.30
CA ILE A 90 9.23 5.74 3.34
C ILE A 90 7.92 5.65 4.12
N LEU A 91 7.96 6.05 5.39
CA LEU A 91 6.76 6.17 6.20
C LEU A 91 5.85 7.28 5.66
N ILE A 92 4.55 7.00 5.61
CA ILE A 92 3.54 7.98 5.20
C ILE A 92 2.72 8.35 6.43
N LYS A 93 2.77 9.62 6.84
CA LYS A 93 2.02 10.13 7.98
C LYS A 93 0.51 10.08 7.71
N LEU A 94 -0.28 9.81 8.76
CA LEU A 94 -1.73 9.62 8.65
C LEU A 94 -2.49 10.87 8.17
N ASP A 95 -1.93 12.07 8.34
CA ASP A 95 -2.50 13.32 7.79
C ASP A 95 -2.57 13.34 6.26
N LYS A 96 -1.75 12.52 5.60
CA LYS A 96 -1.76 12.30 4.14
C LYS A 96 -2.68 11.17 3.70
N VAL A 97 -3.36 10.50 4.63
CA VAL A 97 -4.14 9.28 4.37
C VAL A 97 -5.60 9.52 4.73
N LYS A 98 -6.50 9.21 3.80
CA LYS A 98 -7.96 9.33 4.00
C LYS A 98 -8.65 8.04 3.61
N VAL A 99 -9.66 7.64 4.37
CA VAL A 99 -10.53 6.53 3.93
C VAL A 99 -11.32 7.01 2.71
N PHE A 100 -11.12 6.34 1.59
CA PHE A 100 -11.83 6.60 0.34
C PHE A 100 -13.09 5.74 0.24
N ARG A 101 -12.98 4.44 0.59
CA ARG A 101 -14.10 3.50 0.55
C ARG A 101 -13.94 2.41 1.61
N GLU A 102 -15.04 2.01 2.25
CA GLU A 102 -15.13 0.81 3.07
C GLU A 102 -16.10 -0.18 2.43
N ASN A 103 -15.61 -1.37 2.09
CA ASN A 103 -16.40 -2.47 1.58
C ASN A 103 -16.97 -3.28 2.75
N LYS A 104 -18.16 -2.90 3.24
CA LYS A 104 -18.86 -3.58 4.34
C LYS A 104 -19.28 -5.04 4.07
N ASN A 105 -19.01 -5.57 2.87
CA ASN A 105 -19.49 -6.87 2.39
C ASN A 105 -18.38 -7.86 2.01
N ALA A 106 -17.13 -7.67 2.45
CA ALA A 106 -16.01 -8.58 2.10
C ALA A 106 -16.24 -10.05 2.55
N TYR A 107 -17.23 -10.30 3.41
CA TYR A 107 -17.65 -11.64 3.87
C TYR A 107 -19.05 -12.06 3.37
N ARG A 108 -19.39 -11.82 2.11
CA ARG A 108 -20.55 -12.46 1.46
C ARG A 108 -20.14 -13.24 0.21
N THR A 109 -19.30 -14.23 0.40
CA THR A 109 -19.26 -15.41 -0.47
C THR A 109 -19.72 -16.60 0.35
N LYS A 110 -20.79 -17.24 -0.15
CA LYS A 110 -21.49 -18.41 0.41
C LYS A 110 -20.56 -19.60 0.62
#